data_AF-A0A9X0F018-F1
#
_entry.id   AF-A0A9X0F018-F1
#
_cell.length_a   1.000
_cell.length_b   1.000
_cell.length_c   1.000
_cell.angle_alpha   90.00
_cell.angle_beta   90.00
_cell.angle_gamma   90.00
#
_symmetry.space_group_name_H-M   'P 1'
#
loop_
_entity.id
_entity.type
_entity.pdbx_description
1 polymer ?
#
loop_
_entity_poly.entity_id
_entity_poly.type
_entity_poly.pdbx_seq_one_letter_code
_entity_poly.pdbx_strand_id
1 'polypeptide(L)'
;MWAQEFIPNSSRKLKTDIEDLPFSALDKINSVNIKQYHFIRDVERFESGESITLPINYGMIAEESDDVFTTPQKDAVTLYSSVAISIQGIQEVDFKVKNLQFDHGMLKQEVHALKEQLEAEKLEKVSMKAEIAKLKVLVQQLINEEPKQP
;
A
#
# COMPACT_ATOMS: atom_id res chain seq x y z
N MET A 1 11.77 28.69 -34.10
CA MET A 1 10.67 27.90 -33.48
C MET A 1 10.68 28.20 -32.00
N TRP A 2 9.52 28.49 -31.41
CA TRP A 2 9.34 28.56 -29.95
C TRP A 2 8.60 27.31 -29.50
N ALA A 3 8.93 26.79 -28.30
CA ALA A 3 8.17 25.71 -27.70
C ALA A 3 6.74 26.18 -27.40
N GLN A 4 5.75 25.35 -27.73
CA GLN A 4 4.34 25.58 -27.38
C GLN A 4 3.90 24.50 -26.41
N GLU A 5 3.03 24.87 -25.48
CA GLU A 5 2.40 23.91 -24.56
C GLU A 5 1.47 22.98 -25.35
N PHE A 6 1.53 21.68 -25.05
CA PHE A 6 0.58 20.72 -25.57
C PHE A 6 -0.67 20.71 -24.68
N ILE A 7 -1.79 21.20 -25.21
CA ILE A 7 -3.07 21.28 -24.49
C ILE A 7 -4.07 20.31 -25.14
N PRO A 8 -4.34 19.14 -24.52
CA PRO A 8 -5.29 18.17 -25.07
C PRO A 8 -6.74 18.63 -24.88
N ASN A 9 -7.50 18.75 -25.98
CA ASN A 9 -8.93 18.98 -25.92
C ASN A 9 -9.65 17.74 -25.35
N SER A 10 -10.34 17.89 -24.22
CA SER A 10 -11.08 16.81 -23.56
C SER A 10 -12.45 17.34 -23.12
N SER A 11 -13.54 16.80 -23.69
CA SER A 11 -14.91 17.25 -23.42
C SER A 11 -15.93 16.14 -23.67
N ARG A 12 -17.07 16.17 -22.96
CA ARG A 12 -18.24 15.32 -23.25
C ARG A 12 -18.88 15.61 -24.62
N LYS A 13 -18.52 16.72 -25.27
CA LYS A 13 -18.88 16.97 -26.68
C LYS A 13 -18.06 16.12 -27.67
N LEU A 14 -16.92 15.60 -27.22
CA LEU A 14 -15.96 14.83 -28.02
C LEU A 14 -15.84 13.37 -27.55
N LYS A 15 -16.47 13.02 -26.42
CA LYS A 15 -16.37 11.71 -25.76
C LYS A 15 -17.77 11.25 -25.35
N THR A 16 -18.12 10.03 -25.72
CA THR A 16 -19.33 9.29 -25.29
C THR A 16 -18.92 8.04 -24.53
N ASP A 17 -19.87 7.30 -23.97
CA ASP A 17 -19.65 5.99 -23.31
C ASP A 17 -18.57 6.07 -22.22
N ILE A 18 -18.69 7.10 -21.37
CA ILE A 18 -17.74 7.40 -20.30
C ILE A 18 -18.09 6.54 -19.08
N GLU A 19 -17.26 5.55 -18.82
CA GLU A 19 -17.38 4.59 -17.72
C GLU A 19 -16.15 4.65 -16.81
N ASP A 20 -16.26 4.08 -15.61
CA ASP A 20 -15.11 3.87 -14.72
C ASP A 20 -14.16 2.83 -15.34
N LEU A 21 -12.88 2.88 -14.93
CA LEU A 21 -11.91 1.90 -15.44
C LEU A 21 -12.31 0.48 -15.02
N PRO A 22 -12.41 -0.48 -15.96
CA PRO A 22 -12.79 -1.86 -15.65
C PRO A 22 -11.62 -2.67 -15.07
N PHE A 23 -10.51 -2.02 -14.73
CA PHE A 23 -9.29 -2.62 -14.22
C PHE A 23 -8.66 -1.72 -13.15
N SER A 24 -7.80 -2.31 -12.32
CA SER A 24 -6.98 -1.60 -11.33
C SER A 24 -5.88 -0.81 -12.04
N ALA A 25 -5.93 0.52 -11.93
CA ALA A 25 -4.90 1.38 -12.51
C ALA A 25 -3.56 1.16 -11.82
N LEU A 26 -3.59 0.93 -10.50
CA LEU A 26 -2.40 0.62 -9.71
C LEU A 26 -1.71 -0.65 -10.21
N ASP A 27 -2.46 -1.72 -10.49
CA ASP A 27 -1.87 -2.97 -10.97
C ASP A 27 -1.24 -2.79 -12.36
N LYS A 28 -1.89 -2.01 -13.24
CA LYS A 28 -1.33 -1.68 -14.55
C LYS A 28 -0.03 -0.89 -14.43
N ILE A 29 0.04 0.17 -13.63
CA ILE A 29 1.30 0.93 -13.48
C ILE A 29 2.39 0.10 -12.81
N ASN A 30 2.05 -0.78 -11.86
CA ASN A 30 3.03 -1.64 -11.20
C ASN A 30 3.59 -2.71 -12.14
N SER A 31 2.89 -3.03 -13.23
CA SER A 31 3.37 -3.94 -14.27
C SER A 31 4.31 -3.29 -15.28
N VAL A 32 4.43 -1.96 -15.28
CA VAL A 32 5.27 -1.23 -16.23
C VAL A 32 6.75 -1.49 -15.97
N ASN A 33 7.49 -1.82 -17.03
CA ASN A 33 8.93 -2.06 -16.99
C ASN A 33 9.67 -0.87 -17.61
N ILE A 34 10.21 0.02 -16.76
CA ILE A 34 11.01 1.15 -17.24
C ILE A 34 12.42 0.67 -17.58
N LYS A 35 12.82 0.95 -18.82
CA LYS A 35 14.15 0.64 -19.34
C LYS A 35 14.98 1.90 -19.49
N GLN A 36 16.28 1.73 -19.32
CA GLN A 36 17.28 2.66 -19.83
C GLN A 36 17.64 2.26 -21.26
N TYR A 37 17.74 3.21 -22.18
CA TYR A 37 18.12 2.94 -23.57
C TYR A 37 18.86 4.10 -24.23
N HIS A 38 19.44 3.81 -25.40
CA HIS A 38 20.02 4.78 -26.33
C HIS A 38 19.24 4.73 -27.64
N PHE A 39 19.15 5.85 -28.35
CA PHE A 39 18.62 5.81 -29.71
C PHE A 39 19.65 5.20 -30.65
N ILE A 40 19.20 4.32 -31.56
CA ILE A 40 20.05 3.67 -32.56
C ILE A 40 20.89 4.70 -33.31
N ARG A 41 20.27 5.80 -33.77
CA ARG A 41 20.96 6.91 -34.45
C ARG A 41 22.12 7.49 -33.63
N ASP A 42 21.96 7.63 -32.32
CA ASP A 42 23.01 8.20 -31.47
C ASP A 42 24.14 7.18 -31.24
N VAL A 43 23.82 5.89 -31.15
CA VAL A 43 24.82 4.82 -31.11
C VAL A 43 25.63 4.79 -32.40
N GLU A 44 24.98 4.80 -33.56
CA GLU A 44 25.64 4.79 -34.88
C GLU A 44 26.58 6.00 -35.06
N ARG A 45 26.14 7.20 -34.63
CA ARG A 45 26.97 8.41 -34.67
C ARG A 45 28.19 8.29 -33.77
N PHE A 46 28.01 7.80 -32.55
CA PHE A 46 29.11 7.58 -31.60
C PHE A 46 30.12 6.57 -32.17
N GLU A 47 29.66 5.44 -32.71
CA GLU A 47 30.49 4.39 -33.32
C GLU A 47 31.22 4.85 -34.60
N SER A 48 30.65 5.82 -35.32
CA SER A 48 31.32 6.45 -36.48
C SER A 48 32.52 7.36 -36.12
N GLY A 49 32.78 7.56 -34.82
CA GLY A 49 33.84 8.42 -34.32
C GLY A 49 33.43 9.90 -34.17
N GLU A 50 32.14 10.21 -34.28
CA GLU A 50 31.64 11.55 -33.99
C GLU A 50 31.86 11.87 -32.50
N SER A 51 32.41 13.05 -32.19
CA SER A 51 32.68 13.48 -30.81
C SER A 51 31.39 13.89 -30.09
N ILE A 52 30.53 12.92 -29.81
CA ILE A 52 29.29 13.08 -29.05
C ILE A 52 29.36 12.32 -27.72
N THR A 53 28.63 12.82 -26.73
CA THR A 53 28.31 12.03 -25.53
C THR A 53 27.04 11.25 -25.82
N LEU A 54 27.09 9.92 -25.73
CA LEU A 54 25.94 9.05 -26.02
C LEU A 54 24.79 9.33 -25.02
N PRO A 55 23.64 9.90 -25.44
CA PRO A 55 22.58 10.29 -24.53
C PRO A 55 21.87 9.08 -23.92
N ILE A 56 21.63 9.12 -22.62
CA ILE A 56 20.83 8.11 -21.90
C ILE A 56 19.38 8.56 -21.85
N ASN A 57 18.47 7.69 -22.28
CA ASN A 57 17.03 7.89 -22.22
C ASN A 57 16.38 6.85 -21.30
N TYR A 58 15.18 7.16 -20.82
CA TYR A 58 14.38 6.28 -19.98
C TYR A 58 12.95 6.21 -20.50
N GLY A 59 12.36 5.03 -20.48
CA GLY A 59 10.99 4.86 -20.93
C GLY A 59 10.54 3.41 -21.01
N MET A 60 9.33 3.24 -21.50
CA MET A 60 8.73 1.93 -21.76
C MET A 60 9.06 1.46 -23.17
N ILE A 61 9.19 0.15 -23.35
CA ILE A 61 9.25 -0.49 -24.66
C ILE A 61 7.82 -0.89 -25.04
N ALA A 62 7.31 -0.38 -26.16
CA ALA A 62 5.90 -0.51 -26.50
C ALA A 62 5.49 -1.98 -26.70
N GLU A 63 6.34 -2.77 -27.34
CA GLU A 63 6.18 -4.21 -27.57
C GLU A 63 6.09 -5.04 -26.29
N GLU A 64 6.69 -4.55 -25.20
CA GLU A 64 6.71 -5.22 -23.89
C GLU A 64 5.66 -4.68 -22.91
N SER A 65 4.97 -3.59 -23.26
CA SER A 65 4.06 -2.89 -22.36
C SER A 65 2.61 -3.34 -22.54
N ASP A 66 1.75 -3.07 -21.55
CA ASP A 66 0.31 -3.36 -21.63
C ASP A 66 -0.40 -2.50 -22.70
N ASP A 67 -1.47 -3.03 -23.29
CA ASP A 67 -2.24 -2.36 -24.36
C ASP A 67 -2.77 -0.99 -23.92
N VAL A 68 -3.09 -0.82 -22.64
CA VAL A 68 -3.61 0.46 -22.12
C VAL A 68 -2.61 1.61 -22.22
N PHE A 69 -1.31 1.32 -22.41
CA PHE A 69 -0.24 2.31 -22.52
C PHE A 69 0.26 2.51 -23.94
N THR A 70 -0.25 1.77 -24.93
CA THR A 70 0.36 1.67 -26.25
C THR A 70 -0.64 1.83 -27.37
N THR A 71 -0.15 2.12 -28.57
CA THR A 71 -0.95 1.98 -29.79
C THR A 71 -1.30 0.51 -30.00
N PRO A 72 -2.42 0.21 -30.69
CA PRO A 72 -2.77 -1.18 -31.02
C PRO A 72 -1.68 -1.94 -31.78
N GLN A 73 -0.85 -1.21 -32.54
CA GLN A 73 0.27 -1.76 -33.31
C GLN A 73 1.51 -2.07 -32.48
N LYS A 74 1.53 -1.70 -31.19
CA LYS A 74 2.68 -1.86 -30.29
C LYS A 74 3.97 -1.16 -30.74
N ASP A 75 3.83 -0.12 -31.54
CA ASP A 75 4.95 0.66 -32.09
C ASP A 75 5.14 2.02 -31.39
N ALA A 76 4.20 2.45 -30.55
CA ALA A 76 4.28 3.69 -29.81
C ALA A 76 3.55 3.64 -28.47
N VAL A 77 3.95 4.55 -27.57
CA VAL A 77 3.32 4.77 -26.25
C VAL A 77 2.28 5.89 -26.34
N THR A 78 1.13 5.70 -25.71
CA THR A 78 0.07 6.71 -25.63
C THR A 78 0.22 7.57 -24.37
N LEU A 79 0.97 8.67 -24.49
CA LEU A 79 1.33 9.52 -23.35
C LEU A 79 0.13 9.97 -22.50
N TYR A 80 -0.97 10.40 -23.12
CA TYR A 80 -2.16 10.85 -22.39
C TYR A 80 -2.78 9.73 -21.55
N SER A 81 -2.86 8.50 -22.09
CA SER A 81 -3.37 7.34 -21.37
C SER A 81 -2.47 6.98 -20.19
N SER A 82 -1.15 6.93 -20.42
CA SER A 82 -0.17 6.65 -19.37
C SER A 82 -0.26 7.63 -18.21
N VAL A 83 -0.38 8.93 -18.49
CA VAL A 83 -0.54 9.96 -17.44
C VAL A 83 -1.87 9.81 -16.71
N ALA A 84 -2.98 9.63 -17.42
CA ALA A 84 -4.31 9.49 -16.81
C ALA A 84 -4.41 8.25 -15.90
N ILE A 85 -3.91 7.11 -16.36
CA ILE A 85 -3.87 5.86 -15.57
C ILE A 85 -2.93 6.02 -14.37
N SER A 86 -1.81 6.76 -14.51
CA SER A 86 -0.91 7.02 -13.38
C SER A 86 -1.57 7.85 -12.28
N ILE A 87 -2.36 8.87 -12.65
CA ILE A 87 -3.15 9.66 -11.71
C ILE A 87 -4.15 8.77 -10.96
N GLN A 88 -4.89 7.91 -11.67
CA GLN A 88 -5.83 6.98 -11.05
C GLN A 88 -5.12 5.99 -10.13
N GLY A 89 -3.96 5.45 -10.53
CA GLY A 89 -3.17 4.55 -9.69
C GLY A 89 -2.71 5.23 -8.39
N ILE A 90 -2.33 6.51 -8.42
CA ILE A 90 -2.01 7.30 -7.22
C ILE A 90 -3.24 7.45 -6.32
N GLN A 91 -4.42 7.70 -6.89
CA GLN A 91 -5.68 7.80 -6.12
C GLN A 91 -6.03 6.46 -5.45
N GLU A 92 -5.83 5.34 -6.13
CA GLU A 92 -6.00 4.00 -5.56
C GLU A 92 -5.03 3.74 -4.40
N VAL A 93 -3.78 4.19 -4.50
CA VAL A 93 -2.80 4.10 -3.40
C VAL A 93 -3.26 4.92 -2.19
N ASP A 94 -3.66 6.17 -2.40
CA ASP A 94 -4.16 7.05 -1.33
C ASP A 94 -5.37 6.42 -0.60
N PHE A 95 -6.31 5.84 -1.35
CA PHE A 95 -7.44 5.12 -0.79
C PHE A 95 -7.01 3.92 0.07
N LYS A 96 -6.10 3.08 -0.44
CA LYS A 96 -5.56 1.93 0.30
C LYS A 96 -4.84 2.37 1.58
N VAL A 97 -4.04 3.44 1.52
CA VAL A 97 -3.30 3.98 2.68
C VAL A 97 -4.26 4.49 3.75
N LYS A 98 -5.30 5.24 3.37
CA LYS A 98 -6.31 5.73 4.31
C LYS A 98 -7.04 4.60 5.03
N ASN A 99 -7.42 3.55 4.29
CA ASN A 99 -8.05 2.37 4.90
C ASN A 99 -7.11 1.66 5.86
N LEU A 100 -5.85 1.43 5.48
CA LEU A 100 -4.85 0.85 6.37
C LEU A 100 -4.62 1.68 7.65
N GLN A 101 -4.63 3.01 7.54
CA GLN A 101 -4.52 3.90 8.69
C GLN A 101 -5.73 3.77 9.63
N PHE A 102 -6.93 3.64 9.07
CA PHE A 102 -8.16 3.42 9.84
C PHE A 102 -8.12 2.08 10.59
N ASP A 103 -7.82 0.98 9.89
CA ASP A 103 -7.73 -0.36 10.48
C ASP A 103 -6.67 -0.42 11.58
N HIS A 104 -5.51 0.20 11.35
CA HIS A 104 -4.46 0.31 12.36
C HIS A 104 -4.92 1.12 13.58
N GLY A 105 -5.73 2.16 13.38
CA GLY A 105 -6.36 2.91 14.47
C GLY A 105 -7.29 2.05 15.32
N MET A 106 -8.12 1.22 14.69
CA MET A 106 -9.01 0.28 15.39
C MET A 106 -8.21 -0.76 16.18
N LEU A 107 -7.20 -1.38 15.56
CA LEU A 107 -6.34 -2.36 16.22
C LEU A 107 -5.62 -1.77 17.44
N LYS A 108 -5.18 -0.51 17.38
CA LYS A 108 -4.58 0.17 18.55
C LYS A 108 -5.57 0.30 19.71
N GLN A 109 -6.83 0.60 19.44
CA GLN A 109 -7.87 0.70 20.47
C GLN A 109 -8.15 -0.67 21.09
N GLU A 110 -8.26 -1.72 20.27
CA GLU A 110 -8.45 -3.09 20.76
C GLU A 110 -7.28 -3.56 21.64
N VAL A 111 -6.04 -3.32 21.19
CA VAL A 111 -4.84 -3.62 21.98
C VAL A 111 -4.81 -2.84 23.29
N HIS A 112 -5.28 -1.59 23.31
CA HIS A 112 -5.39 -0.81 24.54
C HIS A 112 -6.39 -1.42 25.51
N ALA A 113 -7.60 -1.75 25.04
CA ALA A 113 -8.64 -2.36 25.86
C ALA A 113 -8.20 -3.71 26.44
N LEU A 114 -7.55 -4.56 25.63
CA LEU A 114 -7.00 -5.85 26.10
C LEU A 114 -5.90 -5.67 27.15
N LYS A 115 -5.06 -4.63 27.03
CA LYS A 115 -4.06 -4.33 28.07
C LYS A 115 -4.72 -3.92 29.38
N GLU A 116 -5.76 -3.10 29.34
CA GLU A 116 -6.48 -2.69 30.55
C GLU A 116 -7.17 -3.88 31.23
N GLN A 117 -7.83 -4.75 30.45
CA GLN A 117 -8.44 -5.98 30.96
C GLN A 117 -7.39 -6.90 31.59
N LEU A 118 -6.24 -7.09 30.92
CA LEU A 118 -5.15 -7.92 31.44
C LEU A 118 -4.59 -7.39 32.76
N GLU A 119 -4.44 -6.07 32.90
CA GLU A 119 -4.00 -5.48 34.17
C GLU A 119 -5.06 -5.64 35.27
N ALA A 120 -6.34 -5.47 34.95
CA ALA A 120 -7.44 -5.71 35.91
C ALA A 120 -7.46 -7.18 36.39
N GLU A 121 -7.35 -8.14 35.47
CA GLU A 121 -7.28 -9.57 35.81
C GLU A 121 -6.05 -9.92 36.67
N LYS A 122 -4.90 -9.29 36.40
CA LYS A 122 -3.69 -9.47 37.23
C LYS A 122 -3.93 -8.98 38.66
N LEU A 123 -4.57 -7.82 38.83
CA LEU A 123 -4.93 -7.28 40.14
C LEU A 123 -5.92 -8.20 40.88
N GLU A 124 -6.97 -8.67 40.20
CA GLU A 124 -7.93 -9.61 40.76
C GLU A 124 -7.26 -10.91 41.20
N LYS A 125 -6.34 -11.44 40.37
CA LYS A 125 -5.55 -12.64 40.70
C LYS A 125 -4.67 -12.45 41.93
N VAL A 126 -4.08 -11.27 42.12
CA VAL A 126 -3.31 -10.96 43.34
C VAL A 126 -4.23 -10.91 44.56
N SER A 127 -5.41 -10.29 44.44
CA SER A 127 -6.41 -10.25 45.52
C SER A 127 -6.87 -11.65 45.92
N MET A 128 -7.28 -12.47 44.94
CA MET A 128 -7.70 -13.86 45.17
C MET A 128 -6.62 -14.69 45.85
N LYS A 129 -5.34 -14.53 45.45
CA LYS A 129 -4.22 -15.21 46.12
C LYS A 129 -4.11 -14.83 47.60
N ALA A 130 -4.33 -13.56 47.93
CA ALA A 130 -4.29 -13.08 49.32
C ALA A 130 -5.47 -13.64 50.13
N GLU A 131 -6.67 -13.69 49.57
CA GLU A 131 -7.85 -14.29 50.21
C GLU A 131 -7.67 -15.80 50.44
N ILE A 132 -7.19 -16.53 49.43
CA ILE A 132 -6.86 -17.96 49.56
C ILE A 132 -5.83 -18.19 50.67
N ALA A 133 -4.81 -17.33 50.79
CA ALA A 133 -3.83 -17.44 51.87
C ALA A 133 -4.47 -17.27 53.26
N LYS A 134 -5.38 -16.30 53.43
CA LYS A 134 -6.13 -16.11 54.68
C LYS A 134 -7.03 -17.31 55.00
N LEU A 135 -7.76 -17.83 54.01
CA LEU A 135 -8.61 -19.00 54.17
C LEU A 135 -7.82 -20.25 54.57
N LYS A 136 -6.64 -20.46 53.97
CA LYS A 136 -5.73 -21.56 54.37
C LYS A 136 -5.35 -21.48 55.85
N VAL A 137 -5.08 -20.29 56.38
CA VAL A 137 -4.79 -20.11 57.82
C VAL A 137 -6.01 -20.45 58.68
N LEU A 138 -7.20 -19.96 58.32
CA LEU A 138 -8.42 -20.22 59.08
C LEU A 138 -8.79 -21.72 59.09
N VAL A 139 -8.69 -22.39 57.94
CA VAL A 139 -8.92 -23.84 57.85
C VAL A 139 -7.93 -24.60 58.72
N GLN A 140 -6.66 -24.21 58.74
CA GLN A 140 -5.66 -24.84 59.60
C GLN A 140 -5.98 -24.65 61.09
N GLN A 141 -6.47 -23.47 61.49
CA GLN A 141 -6.93 -23.22 62.87
C GLN A 141 -8.09 -24.14 63.25
N LEU A 142 -9.11 -24.27 62.39
CA LEU A 142 -10.26 -25.16 62.61
C LEU A 142 -9.87 -26.64 62.70
N ILE A 143 -8.89 -27.10 61.91
CA ILE A 143 -8.38 -28.47 61.99
C ILE A 143 -7.64 -28.72 63.31
N ASN A 144 -6.93 -27.70 63.81
CA ASN A 144 -6.16 -27.81 65.05
C ASN A 144 -7.03 -27.70 66.32
N GLU A 145 -8.26 -27.17 66.20
CA GLU A 145 -9.26 -27.20 67.26
C GLU A 145 -9.99 -28.55 67.24
N GLU A 146 -9.54 -29.53 68.04
CA GLU A 146 -10.28 -30.78 68.25
C GLU A 146 -11.71 -30.49 68.78
N PRO A 147 -12.74 -31.24 68.34
CA PRO A 147 -14.08 -31.08 68.88
C PRO A 147 -14.07 -31.55 70.33
N LYS A 148 -14.20 -30.61 71.27
CA LYS A 148 -14.57 -30.93 72.65
C LYS A 148 -16.01 -31.47 72.62
N GLN A 149 -16.17 -32.79 72.52
CA GLN A 149 -17.45 -33.42 72.79
C GLN A 149 -17.84 -33.10 74.26
N PRO A 150 -19.10 -32.71 74.51
CA PRO A 150 -19.61 -32.49 75.86
C PRO A 150 -19.64 -33.77 76.70
#